data_AF-A0A963I6T0-F1
#
_entry.id   AF-A0A963I6T0-F1
#
_cell.length_a   1.000
_cell.length_b   1.000
_cell.length_c   1.000
_cell.angle_alpha   90.00
_cell.angle_beta   90.00
_cell.angle_gamma   90.00
#
_symmetry.space_group_name_H-M   'P 1'
#
loop_
_entity.id
_entity.type
_entity.pdbx_description
1 polymer ?
#
loop_
_entity_poly.entity_id
_entity_poly.type
_entity_poly.pdbx_seq_one_letter_code
_entity_poly.pdbx_strand_id
1 'polypeptide(L)'
;DIVASVAAGIDMFDCVMPTRNARNGWLFTRFGNIKIKNAVHRADTGPLDPSCSCYTCAHFSRAYLHHLHRAGEMLGSMLNTIHNLHYYQTLMSEIRSAIADGRFTEFRSEFHRARGSES
;
A
#
# COMPACT_ATOMS: atom_id res chain seq x y z
N ASP A 1 11.87 4.69 -2.77
CA ASP A 1 12.95 4.71 -1.75
C ASP A 1 13.36 3.32 -1.34
N ILE A 2 12.57 2.56 -0.56
CA ILE A 2 12.94 1.21 -0.08
C ILE A 2 13.63 0.34 -1.15
N VAL A 3 12.98 0.11 -2.30
CA VAL A 3 13.53 -0.75 -3.37
C VAL A 3 14.88 -0.22 -3.90
N ALA A 4 15.04 1.10 -4.02
CA ALA A 4 16.28 1.70 -4.48
C ALA A 4 17.39 1.60 -3.43
N SER A 5 17.06 1.82 -2.15
CA SER A 5 18.00 1.69 -1.04
C SER A 5 18.47 0.25 -0.85
N VAL A 6 17.59 -0.74 -0.99
CA VAL A 6 17.98 -2.16 -1.00
C VAL A 6 18.93 -2.46 -2.15
N ALA A 7 18.69 -1.91 -3.35
CA ALA A 7 19.61 -2.04 -4.47
C ALA A 7 20.99 -1.41 -4.20
N ALA A 8 21.07 -0.47 -3.26
CA ALA A 8 22.31 0.17 -2.81
C ALA A 8 22.93 -0.50 -1.57
N GLY A 9 22.39 -1.65 -1.13
CA GLY A 9 22.94 -2.43 -0.02
C GLY A 9 22.41 -2.07 1.37
N ILE A 10 21.34 -1.28 1.47
CA ILE A 10 20.67 -0.99 2.76
C ILE A 10 19.74 -2.15 3.14
N ASP A 11 19.84 -2.60 4.39
CA ASP A 11 19.18 -3.79 4.93
C ASP A 11 18.11 -3.48 5.99
N MET A 12 18.17 -2.31 6.63
CA MET A 12 17.21 -1.88 7.66
C MET A 12 16.51 -0.55 7.31
N PHE A 13 15.22 -0.46 7.65
CA PHE A 13 14.39 0.72 7.40
C PHE A 13 13.42 0.97 8.56
N ASP A 14 13.30 2.22 8.97
CA ASP A 14 12.22 2.71 9.82
C ASP A 14 11.57 3.96 9.19
N CYS A 15 10.26 4.10 9.34
CA CYS A 15 9.56 5.30 8.91
C CYS A 15 8.16 5.38 9.54
N VAL A 16 7.74 6.59 9.88
CA VAL A 16 6.35 6.86 10.30
C VAL A 16 5.37 6.94 9.14
N MET A 17 5.86 7.03 7.90
CA MET A 17 5.07 7.24 6.69
C MET A 17 3.88 6.27 6.54
N PRO A 18 4.00 4.93 6.67
CA PRO A 18 2.86 4.03 6.51
C PRO A 18 1.69 4.37 7.44
N THR A 19 1.97 4.70 8.70
CA THR A 19 0.92 4.98 9.69
C THR A 19 0.44 6.43 9.62
N ARG A 20 1.34 7.40 9.43
CA ARG A 20 0.98 8.83 9.30
C ARG A 20 0.17 9.09 8.03
N ASN A 21 0.51 8.47 6.91
CA ASN A 21 -0.22 8.63 5.66
C ASN A 21 -1.59 7.94 5.72
N ALA A 22 -1.67 6.75 6.31
CA ALA A 22 -2.93 6.02 6.50
C ALA A 22 -3.99 6.87 7.22
N ARG A 23 -3.61 7.50 8.34
CA ARG A 23 -4.51 8.39 9.11
C ARG A 23 -4.97 9.61 8.30
N ASN A 24 -4.14 10.10 7.40
CA ASN A 24 -4.47 11.21 6.48
C ASN A 24 -5.14 10.74 5.18
N GLY A 25 -5.51 9.46 5.08
CA GLY A 25 -6.23 8.91 3.93
C GLY A 25 -5.37 8.67 2.69
N TRP A 26 -4.06 8.51 2.84
CA TRP A 26 -3.14 8.21 1.75
C TRP A 26 -2.58 6.79 1.89
N LEU A 27 -2.92 5.94 0.92
CA LEU A 27 -2.82 4.48 1.01
C LEU A 27 -1.95 3.93 -0.10
N PHE A 28 -1.08 2.99 0.24
CA PHE A 28 -0.15 2.36 -0.70
C PHE A 28 -0.80 1.10 -1.30
N THR A 29 -0.75 0.94 -2.61
CA THR A 29 -1.21 -0.27 -3.30
C THR A 29 -0.14 -0.74 -4.28
N ARG A 30 -0.25 -1.96 -4.80
CA ARG A 30 0.62 -2.50 -5.85
C ARG A 30 0.70 -1.59 -7.08
N PHE A 31 -0.41 -0.90 -7.38
CA PHE A 31 -0.61 -0.18 -8.64
C PHE A 31 -0.41 1.33 -8.53
N GLY A 32 -0.11 1.84 -7.34
CA GLY A 32 0.01 3.29 -7.13
C GLY A 32 -0.33 3.70 -5.72
N ASN A 33 -0.65 4.98 -5.53
CA ASN A 33 -1.11 5.49 -4.26
C ASN A 33 -2.55 5.95 -4.37
N ILE A 34 -3.40 5.47 -3.47
CA ILE A 34 -4.81 5.87 -3.39
C ILE A 34 -4.96 6.99 -2.36
N LYS A 35 -5.63 8.08 -2.72
CA LYS A 35 -6.08 9.11 -1.78
C LYS A 35 -7.56 8.88 -1.49
N ILE A 36 -7.88 8.18 -0.42
CA ILE A 36 -9.25 7.69 -0.15
C ILE A 36 -10.28 8.81 0.00
N LYS A 37 -9.83 10.02 0.34
CA LYS A 37 -10.65 11.24 0.38
C LYS A 37 -11.22 11.68 -0.98
N ASN A 38 -10.64 11.23 -2.09
CA ASN A 38 -11.05 11.65 -3.43
C ASN A 38 -12.46 11.14 -3.75
N ALA A 39 -13.26 11.98 -4.43
CA ALA A 39 -14.66 11.68 -4.72
C ALA A 39 -14.86 10.46 -5.62
N VAL A 40 -13.85 10.10 -6.43
CA VAL A 40 -13.87 8.90 -7.29
C VAL A 40 -14.12 7.61 -6.51
N HIS A 41 -13.74 7.56 -5.23
CA HIS A 41 -13.92 6.38 -4.39
C HIS A 41 -15.29 6.31 -3.70
N ARG A 42 -16.15 7.33 -3.82
CA ARG A 42 -17.41 7.43 -3.08
C ARG A 42 -18.35 6.24 -3.30
N ALA A 43 -18.39 5.69 -4.52
CA ALA A 43 -19.25 4.58 -4.90
C ALA A 43 -18.46 3.34 -5.35
N ASP A 44 -17.14 3.33 -5.13
CA ASP A 44 -16.28 2.22 -5.53
C ASP A 44 -16.40 1.07 -4.53
N THR A 45 -17.07 0.00 -4.96
CA THR A 45 -17.30 -1.20 -4.13
C THR A 45 -16.12 -2.16 -4.10
N GLY A 46 -15.05 -1.88 -4.86
CA GLY A 46 -13.83 -2.69 -4.85
C GLY A 46 -12.98 -2.50 -3.59
N PRO A 47 -12.01 -3.39 -3.33
CA PRO A 47 -11.03 -3.24 -2.25
C PRO A 47 -10.01 -2.15 -2.59
N LEU A 48 -9.20 -1.72 -1.61
CA LEU A 48 -8.08 -0.79 -1.90
C LEU A 48 -7.14 -1.35 -2.96
N ASP A 49 -6.73 -2.61 -2.78
CA ASP A 49 -5.84 -3.33 -3.68
C ASP A 49 -6.36 -4.76 -3.86
N PRO A 50 -6.77 -5.17 -5.08
CA PRO A 50 -7.24 -6.53 -5.35
C PRO A 50 -6.20 -7.64 -5.08
N SER A 51 -4.91 -7.29 -5.06
CA SER A 51 -3.83 -8.23 -4.76
C SER A 51 -3.46 -8.31 -3.27
N CYS A 52 -4.06 -7.47 -2.42
CA CYS A 52 -3.73 -7.40 -1.00
C CYS A 52 -4.62 -8.33 -0.15
N SER A 53 -3.99 -9.17 0.67
CA SER A 53 -4.66 -10.12 1.56
C SER A 53 -4.91 -9.60 2.98
N CYS A 54 -4.74 -8.30 3.24
CA CYS A 54 -4.97 -7.75 4.58
C CYS A 54 -6.45 -7.75 4.97
N TYR A 55 -6.72 -7.71 6.28
CA TYR A 55 -8.09 -7.64 6.82
C TYR A 55 -8.93 -6.52 6.17
N THR A 56 -8.34 -5.35 5.94
CA THR A 56 -9.05 -4.23 5.32
C THR A 56 -9.50 -4.54 3.90
N CYS A 57 -8.62 -5.09 3.06
CA CYS A 57 -8.93 -5.40 1.67
C CYS A 57 -9.89 -6.60 1.53
N ALA A 58 -9.86 -7.55 2.47
CA ALA A 58 -10.74 -8.70 2.45
C ALA A 58 -12.20 -8.39 2.83
N HIS A 59 -12.43 -7.34 3.62
CA HIS A 59 -13.74 -7.10 4.25
C HIS A 59 -14.38 -5.75 3.92
N PHE A 60 -13.64 -4.76 3.42
CA PHE A 60 -14.14 -3.40 3.24
C PHE A 60 -13.86 -2.84 1.85
N SER A 61 -14.84 -2.11 1.33
CA SER A 61 -14.72 -1.40 0.05
C SER A 61 -14.09 -0.03 0.19
N ARG A 62 -13.59 0.52 -0.92
CA ARG A 62 -13.10 1.91 -0.98
C ARG A 62 -14.22 2.90 -0.64
N ALA A 63 -15.45 2.66 -1.06
CA ALA A 63 -16.62 3.47 -0.71
C ALA A 63 -16.83 3.56 0.81
N TYR A 64 -16.73 2.43 1.51
CA TYR A 64 -16.89 2.40 2.96
C TYR A 64 -15.74 3.14 3.66
N LEU A 65 -14.50 2.93 3.22
CA LEU A 65 -13.34 3.64 3.78
C LEU A 65 -13.39 5.16 3.50
N HIS A 66 -13.86 5.56 2.32
CA HIS A 66 -14.10 6.96 1.97
C HIS A 66 -15.14 7.59 2.91
N HIS A 67 -16.23 6.87 3.15
CA HIS A 67 -17.28 7.29 4.08
C HIS A 67 -16.73 7.46 5.50
N LEU A 68 -16.04 6.45 6.07
CA LEU A 68 -15.46 6.53 7.41
C LEU A 68 -14.48 7.69 7.54
N HIS A 69 -13.62 7.90 6.54
CA HIS A 69 -12.67 9.01 6.55
C HIS A 69 -13.38 10.37 6.54
N ARG A 70 -14.44 10.53 5.73
CA ARG A 70 -15.23 11.77 5.70
C ARG A 70 -16.03 12.02 6.97
N ALA A 71 -16.47 10.96 7.64
CA ALA A 71 -17.16 11.03 8.92
C ALA A 71 -16.21 11.35 10.10
N GLY A 72 -14.89 11.27 9.90
CA GLY A 72 -13.91 11.47 10.98
C GLY A 72 -13.82 10.27 11.94
N GLU A 73 -14.31 9.10 11.52
CA GLU A 73 -14.36 7.90 12.36
C GLU A 73 -12.96 7.29 12.55
N MET A 74 -12.61 6.97 13.81
CA MET A 74 -11.31 6.36 14.13
C MET A 74 -11.11 5.01 13.43
N LEU A 75 -12.20 4.27 13.16
CA LEU A 75 -12.14 3.00 12.44
C LEU A 75 -11.50 3.15 11.06
N GLY A 76 -11.78 4.24 10.34
CA GLY A 76 -11.16 4.50 9.03
C GLY A 76 -9.63 4.61 9.14
N SER A 77 -9.15 5.31 10.17
CA SER A 77 -7.71 5.43 10.45
C SER A 77 -7.06 4.08 10.82
N MET A 78 -7.75 3.26 11.62
CA MET A 78 -7.26 1.93 12.02
C MET A 78 -7.14 0.98 10.81
N LEU A 79 -8.22 0.86 10.01
CA LEU A 79 -8.26 0.00 8.83
C LEU A 79 -7.22 0.42 7.78
N ASN A 80 -7.08 1.73 7.54
CA ASN A 80 -6.08 2.26 6.64
C ASN A 80 -4.65 1.95 7.12
N THR A 81 -4.42 1.99 8.44
CA THR A 81 -3.11 1.70 9.03
C THR A 81 -2.77 0.23 8.90
N ILE A 82 -3.73 -0.67 9.15
CA ILE A 82 -3.58 -2.12 8.93
C ILE A 82 -3.15 -2.38 7.48
N HIS A 83 -3.84 -1.78 6.52
CA HIS A 83 -3.52 -1.93 5.10
C HIS A 83 -2.11 -1.45 4.75
N ASN A 84 -1.74 -0.23 5.14
CA ASN A 84 -0.43 0.33 4.80
C ASN A 84 0.74 -0.43 5.44
N LEU A 85 0.58 -0.89 6.69
CA LEU A 85 1.60 -1.72 7.34
C LEU A 85 1.73 -3.07 6.66
N HIS A 86 0.60 -3.72 6.33
CA HIS A 86 0.61 -4.98 5.59
C HIS A 86 1.31 -4.82 4.23
N TYR A 87 0.99 -3.77 3.48
CA TYR A 87 1.66 -3.47 2.20
C TYR A 87 3.19 -3.37 2.36
N TYR A 88 3.68 -2.65 3.38
CA TYR A 88 5.12 -2.53 3.65
C TYR A 88 5.76 -3.90 3.98
N GLN A 89 5.09 -4.71 4.81
CA GLN A 89 5.59 -6.04 5.17
C GLN A 89 5.61 -6.99 3.97
N THR A 90 4.56 -6.97 3.14
CA THR A 90 4.51 -7.74 1.89
C THR A 90 5.63 -7.31 0.95
N LEU A 91 5.82 -6.00 0.73
CA LEU A 91 6.89 -5.48 -0.12
C LEU A 91 8.27 -5.96 0.36
N MET A 92 8.56 -5.87 1.67
CA MET A 92 9.82 -6.34 2.22
C MET A 92 9.97 -7.87 2.11
N SER A 93 8.88 -8.63 2.23
CA SER A 93 8.91 -10.07 2.02
C SER A 93 9.25 -10.45 0.58
N GLU A 94 8.62 -9.79 -0.39
CA GLU A 94 8.87 -10.03 -1.81
C GLU A 94 10.29 -9.66 -2.21
N ILE A 95 10.81 -8.54 -1.67
CA ILE A 95 12.21 -8.14 -1.85
C ILE A 95 13.15 -9.24 -1.35
N ARG A 96 12.93 -9.77 -0.13
CA ARG A 96 13.76 -10.84 0.43
C ARG A 96 13.71 -12.10 -0.44
N SER A 97 12.52 -12.51 -0.87
CA SER A 97 12.36 -13.67 -1.76
C SER A 97 13.08 -13.45 -3.10
N ALA A 98 12.94 -12.28 -3.72
CA ALA A 98 13.59 -11.99 -4.99
C ALA A 98 15.13 -11.96 -4.88
N ILE A 99 15.68 -11.50 -3.75
CA ILE A 99 17.12 -11.57 -3.48
C ILE A 99 17.57 -13.03 -3.31
N ALA A 100 16.85 -13.82 -2.51
CA ALA A 100 17.17 -15.24 -2.29
C ALA A 100 17.14 -16.05 -3.59
N ASP A 101 16.23 -15.72 -4.51
CA ASP A 101 16.10 -16.35 -5.82
C ASP A 101 17.08 -15.81 -6.88
N GLY A 102 17.87 -14.78 -6.57
CA GLY A 102 18.76 -14.12 -7.54
C GLY A 102 18.03 -13.31 -8.62
N ARG A 103 16.75 -12.95 -8.40
CA ARG A 103 15.87 -12.26 -9.37
C ARG A 103 15.49 -10.84 -8.96
N PHE A 104 16.25 -10.22 -8.06
CA PHE A 104 15.94 -8.88 -7.55
C PHE A 104 15.84 -7.79 -8.65
N THR A 105 16.69 -7.87 -9.68
CA THR A 105 16.65 -6.91 -10.81
C THR A 105 15.34 -6.99 -11.60
N GLU A 106 14.84 -8.21 -11.84
CA GLU A 106 13.53 -8.45 -12.47
C GLU A 106 12.42 -7.88 -11.58
N PHE A 107 12.39 -8.29 -10.31
CA PHE A 107 11.42 -7.80 -9.32
C PHE A 107 11.35 -6.26 -9.29
N ARG A 108 12.49 -5.58 -9.30
CA ARG A 108 12.55 -4.10 -9.30
C ARG A 108 11.88 -3.51 -10.55
N SER A 109 12.17 -4.06 -11.73
CA SER A 109 11.55 -3.62 -12.98
C SER A 109 10.03 -3.85 -12.97
N GLU A 110 9.58 -4.99 -12.48
CA GLU A 110 8.15 -5.31 -12.36
C GLU A 110 7.44 -4.41 -11.36
N PHE A 111 8.06 -4.15 -10.20
CA PHE A 111 7.55 -3.24 -9.18
C PHE A 111 7.34 -1.82 -9.74
N HIS A 112 8.31 -1.30 -10.50
CA HIS A 112 8.17 0.02 -11.12
C HIS A 112 7.12 0.03 -12.24
N ARG A 113 7.06 -1.02 -13.07
CA ARG A 113 6.04 -1.16 -14.12
C ARG A 113 4.63 -1.19 -13.53
N ALA A 114 4.41 -1.98 -12.48
CA ALA A 114 3.10 -2.11 -11.83
C ALA A 114 2.62 -0.79 -11.21
N ARG A 115 3.55 0.02 -10.66
CA ARG A 115 3.22 1.31 -10.03
C ARG A 115 3.21 2.51 -10.99
N GLY A 116 3.83 2.37 -12.16
CA GLY A 116 3.98 3.42 -13.17
C GLY A 116 2.83 3.48 -14.19
N SER A 117 1.87 2.55 -14.13
CA SER A 117 0.74 2.48 -15.07
C SER A 117 -0.38 3.50 -14.81
N GLU A 118 -0.14 4.53 -13.99
CA GLU A 118 -0.97 5.73 -13.89
C GLU A 118 -0.09 6.97 -14.18
N SER A 119 0.04 7.31 -15.46
CA SER A 119 0.47 8.64 -15.94
C SER A 119 -0.50 9.12 -17.00
#